data_AF-A0A9R0SB98-F1
#
_entry.id   AF-A0A9R0SB98-F1
#
_cell.length_a   1.000
_cell.length_b   1.000
_cell.length_c   1.000
_cell.angle_alpha   90.00
_cell.angle_beta   90.00
_cell.angle_gamma   90.00
#
_symmetry.space_group_name_H-M   'P 1'
#
loop_
_entity.id
_entity.type
_entity.pdbx_description
1 polymer ?
#
loop_
_entity_poly.entity_id
_entity_poly.type
_entity_poly.pdbx_seq_one_letter_code
_entity_poly.pdbx_strand_id
1 'polypeptide(L)'
;MSYVLRDVLVVLGLAAAAARVDSWLVWPLYWAAQGTMFWALFVLGHDCGHGSFSSNPKLNSVVGHILHSSILVPYNGWRISHRTHHQNHGHVEKDESWHPLPQRLYNSLDNMTKKLRFSMPFPMLAFPLYLFARSPGKEGSHFNPNSDLFQPNEKKDVLTSTASWLAMIGVLAGLTFVMGPLKMLKLYAVPYVVRASCLSSDAQFWQA
;
A
#
# COMPACT_ATOMS: atom_id res chain seq x y z
N MET A 1 -5.74 -11.18 -17.59
CA MET A 1 -5.09 -10.03 -18.26
C MET A 1 -6.04 -8.90 -18.62
N SER A 2 -7.26 -9.17 -19.10
CA SER A 2 -8.25 -8.12 -19.44
C SER A 2 -8.52 -7.12 -18.30
N TYR A 3 -8.60 -7.61 -17.05
CA TYR A 3 -8.83 -6.75 -15.88
C TYR A 3 -7.69 -5.76 -15.60
N VAL A 4 -6.42 -6.18 -15.72
CA VAL A 4 -5.26 -5.28 -15.54
C VAL A 4 -5.28 -4.15 -16.57
N LEU A 5 -5.49 -4.50 -17.85
CA LEU A 5 -5.54 -3.49 -18.91
C LEU A 5 -6.69 -2.51 -18.67
N ARG A 6 -7.89 -3.02 -18.37
CA ARG A 6 -9.06 -2.20 -18.04
C ARG A 6 -8.75 -1.23 -16.91
N ASP A 7 -8.22 -1.71 -15.79
CA ASP A 7 -8.02 -0.89 -14.60
C ASP A 7 -6.93 0.17 -14.82
N VAL A 8 -5.87 -0.17 -15.56
CA VAL A 8 -4.84 0.80 -15.98
C VAL A 8 -5.42 1.86 -16.92
N LEU A 9 -6.26 1.48 -17.88
CA LEU A 9 -6.93 2.43 -18.78
C LEU A 9 -7.87 3.37 -18.01
N VAL A 10 -8.61 2.85 -17.03
CA VAL A 10 -9.46 3.68 -16.16
C VAL A 10 -8.62 4.65 -15.33
N VAL A 11 -7.53 4.18 -14.72
CA VAL A 11 -6.58 5.02 -13.96
C VAL A 11 -6.03 6.17 -14.82
N LEU A 12 -5.55 5.86 -16.03
CA LEU A 12 -5.00 6.88 -16.93
C LEU A 12 -6.09 7.81 -17.46
N GLY A 13 -7.27 7.27 -17.78
CA GLY A 13 -8.42 8.03 -18.27
C GLY A 13 -8.96 9.02 -17.24
N LEU A 14 -9.11 8.60 -15.98
CA LEU A 14 -9.50 9.47 -14.87
C LEU A 14 -8.50 10.60 -14.68
N ALA A 15 -7.19 10.28 -14.66
CA ALA A 15 -6.14 11.28 -14.49
C ALA A 15 -6.13 12.30 -15.64
N ALA A 16 -6.26 11.83 -16.89
CA ALA A 16 -6.32 12.68 -18.07
C ALA A 16 -7.57 13.58 -18.07
N ALA A 17 -8.74 13.02 -17.74
CA ALA A 17 -9.99 13.77 -17.66
C ALA A 17 -9.95 14.86 -16.58
N ALA A 18 -9.48 14.50 -15.37
CA ALA A 18 -9.34 15.46 -14.27
C ALA A 18 -8.35 16.57 -14.61
N ALA A 19 -7.19 16.23 -15.20
CA ALA A 19 -6.21 17.21 -15.65
C ALA A 19 -6.71 18.11 -16.78
N ARG A 20 -7.60 17.60 -17.65
CA ARG A 20 -8.16 18.35 -18.77
C ARG A 20 -9.24 19.34 -18.35
N VAL A 21 -10.06 18.98 -17.35
CA VAL A 21 -11.14 19.83 -16.83
C VAL A 21 -10.61 20.82 -15.78
N ASP A 22 -9.66 20.40 -14.94
CA ASP A 22 -8.98 21.20 -13.90
C ASP A 22 -9.92 22.14 -13.12
N SER A 23 -10.96 21.56 -12.53
CA SER A 23 -11.94 22.29 -11.72
C SER A 23 -11.94 21.79 -10.29
N TRP A 24 -12.09 22.71 -9.32
CA TRP A 24 -12.22 22.38 -7.90
C TRP A 24 -13.42 21.49 -7.58
N LEU A 25 -14.45 21.45 -8.44
CA LEU A 25 -15.56 20.51 -8.30
C LEU A 25 -15.17 19.08 -8.71
N VAL A 26 -14.26 18.93 -9.67
CA VAL A 26 -13.82 17.63 -10.20
C VAL A 26 -12.77 16.99 -9.28
N TRP A 27 -11.90 17.80 -8.65
CA TRP A 27 -10.79 17.29 -7.86
C TRP A 27 -11.22 16.33 -6.73
N PRO A 28 -12.21 16.63 -5.87
CA PRO A 28 -12.66 15.69 -4.83
C PRO A 28 -13.23 14.39 -5.39
N LEU A 29 -14.03 14.46 -6.47
CA LEU A 29 -14.61 13.28 -7.13
C LEU A 29 -13.51 12.41 -7.74
N TYR A 30 -12.54 13.05 -8.40
CA TYR A 30 -11.35 12.39 -8.92
C TYR A 30 -10.55 11.72 -7.81
N TRP A 31 -10.26 12.39 -6.69
CA TRP A 31 -9.47 11.81 -5.60
C TRP A 31 -10.11 10.57 -5.00
N ALA A 32 -11.43 10.58 -4.80
CA ALA A 32 -12.18 9.42 -4.33
C ALA A 32 -12.14 8.26 -5.34
N ALA A 33 -12.46 8.53 -6.61
CA ALA A 33 -12.48 7.53 -7.68
C ALA A 33 -11.08 6.95 -7.95
N GLN A 34 -10.07 7.82 -8.06
CA GLN A 34 -8.70 7.43 -8.34
C GLN A 34 -8.07 6.66 -7.16
N GLY A 35 -8.35 7.10 -5.92
CA GLY A 35 -7.91 6.36 -4.72
C GLY A 35 -8.52 4.96 -4.67
N THR A 36 -9.79 4.81 -5.02
CA THR A 36 -10.47 3.51 -5.14
C THR A 36 -9.84 2.65 -6.24
N MET A 37 -9.50 3.23 -7.38
CA MET A 37 -8.80 2.50 -8.45
C MET A 37 -7.39 2.07 -8.04
N PHE A 38 -6.66 2.88 -7.28
CA PHE A 38 -5.38 2.46 -6.70
C PHE A 38 -5.54 1.31 -5.70
N TRP A 39 -6.70 1.21 -5.04
CA TRP A 39 -7.02 0.06 -4.19
C TRP A 39 -7.32 -1.17 -5.05
N ALA A 40 -8.02 -1.03 -6.18
CA ALA A 40 -8.19 -2.11 -7.15
C ALA A 40 -6.84 -2.64 -7.68
N LEU A 41 -5.86 -1.76 -7.96
CA LEU A 41 -4.50 -2.20 -8.33
C LEU A 41 -3.81 -2.97 -7.19
N PHE A 42 -4.05 -2.56 -5.93
CA PHE A 42 -3.56 -3.28 -4.77
C PHE A 42 -4.13 -4.70 -4.70
N VAL A 43 -5.45 -4.85 -4.89
CA VAL A 43 -6.15 -6.14 -4.90
C VAL A 43 -5.61 -7.04 -6.01
N LEU A 44 -5.42 -6.53 -7.23
CA LEU A 44 -4.83 -7.32 -8.31
C LEU A 44 -3.39 -7.76 -8.02
N GLY A 45 -2.59 -6.90 -7.40
CA GLY A 45 -1.24 -7.29 -6.95
C GLY A 45 -1.27 -8.24 -5.75
N HIS A 46 -2.29 -8.17 -4.89
CA HIS A 46 -2.54 -9.10 -3.80
C HIS A 46 -2.84 -10.51 -4.37
N ASP A 47 -3.71 -10.62 -5.37
CA ASP A 47 -3.99 -11.86 -6.09
C ASP A 47 -2.74 -12.43 -6.77
N CYS A 48 -1.87 -11.56 -7.31
CA CYS A 48 -0.55 -11.98 -7.80
C CYS A 48 0.29 -12.59 -6.67
N GLY A 49 0.27 -11.98 -5.49
CA GLY A 49 1.00 -12.43 -4.30
C GLY A 49 0.53 -13.79 -3.77
N HIS A 50 -0.77 -14.07 -3.87
CA HIS A 50 -1.37 -15.38 -3.57
C HIS A 50 -1.18 -16.41 -4.68
N GLY A 51 -0.87 -15.96 -5.89
CA GLY A 51 -0.78 -16.80 -7.08
C GLY A 51 -2.14 -17.16 -7.69
N SER A 52 -3.24 -16.57 -7.22
CA SER A 52 -4.60 -16.76 -7.74
C SER A 52 -4.84 -16.03 -9.07
N PHE A 53 -4.04 -15.00 -9.37
CA PHE A 53 -4.19 -14.19 -10.58
C PHE A 53 -3.92 -14.96 -11.89
N SER A 54 -2.97 -15.89 -11.87
CA SER A 54 -2.61 -16.73 -13.02
C SER A 54 -1.95 -18.03 -12.57
N SER A 55 -2.10 -19.11 -13.33
CA SER A 55 -1.37 -20.36 -13.10
C SER A 55 0.14 -20.26 -13.36
N ASN A 56 0.62 -19.18 -14.00
CA ASN A 56 2.05 -18.94 -14.25
C ASN A 56 2.67 -18.07 -13.14
N PRO A 57 3.56 -18.62 -12.29
CA PRO A 57 4.17 -17.87 -11.18
C PRO A 57 5.04 -16.69 -11.63
N LYS A 58 5.69 -16.80 -12.80
CA LYS A 58 6.50 -15.70 -13.34
C LYS A 58 5.62 -14.53 -13.75
N LEU A 59 4.47 -14.80 -14.34
CA LEU A 59 3.51 -13.77 -14.72
C LEU A 59 2.98 -13.04 -13.49
N ASN A 60 2.60 -13.79 -12.45
CA ASN A 60 2.19 -13.21 -11.17
C ASN A 60 3.28 -12.33 -10.58
N SER A 61 4.54 -12.79 -10.60
CA SER A 61 5.67 -11.99 -10.11
C SER A 61 5.82 -10.68 -10.88
N VAL A 62 5.84 -10.72 -12.22
CA VAL A 62 6.01 -9.52 -13.05
C VAL A 62 4.85 -8.54 -12.85
N VAL A 63 3.61 -9.03 -12.95
CA VAL A 63 2.42 -8.18 -12.83
C VAL A 63 2.30 -7.61 -11.41
N GLY A 64 2.57 -8.42 -10.39
CA GLY A 64 2.60 -7.99 -9.00
C GLY A 64 3.61 -6.86 -8.74
N HIS A 65 4.84 -6.98 -9.26
CA HIS A 65 5.84 -5.91 -9.15
C HIS A 65 5.39 -4.62 -9.83
N ILE A 66 4.82 -4.70 -11.05
CA ILE A 66 4.35 -3.52 -11.77
C ILE A 66 3.21 -2.85 -11.00
N LEU A 67 2.19 -3.61 -10.61
CA LEU A 67 1.00 -3.09 -9.94
C LEU A 67 1.36 -2.49 -8.58
N HIS A 68 2.03 -3.23 -7.71
CA HIS A 68 2.36 -2.76 -6.36
C HIS A 68 3.38 -1.62 -6.37
N SER A 69 4.40 -1.67 -7.23
CA SER A 69 5.36 -0.55 -7.31
C SER A 69 4.68 0.72 -7.77
N SER A 70 3.72 0.64 -8.72
CA SER A 70 2.96 1.81 -9.21
C SER A 70 2.15 2.54 -8.13
N ILE A 71 1.90 1.87 -7.01
CA ILE A 71 1.21 2.39 -5.83
C ILE A 71 2.11 2.40 -4.58
N LEU A 72 3.44 2.45 -4.77
CA LEU A 72 4.51 2.47 -3.76
C LEU A 72 4.42 1.40 -2.67
N VAL A 73 4.03 0.18 -3.06
CA VAL A 73 4.10 -1.01 -2.21
C VAL A 73 5.26 -1.90 -2.70
N PRO A 74 6.21 -2.29 -1.82
CA PRO A 74 7.27 -3.24 -2.20
C PRO A 74 6.67 -4.65 -2.31
N TYR A 75 6.42 -5.11 -3.55
CA TYR A 75 5.65 -6.33 -3.82
C TYR A 75 6.06 -7.56 -2.99
N ASN A 76 7.31 -8.02 -3.05
CA ASN A 76 7.76 -9.19 -2.32
C ASN A 76 7.83 -8.95 -0.81
N GLY A 77 8.25 -7.75 -0.38
CA GLY A 77 8.26 -7.38 1.03
C GLY A 77 6.87 -7.52 1.63
N TRP A 78 5.88 -6.91 0.98
CA TRP A 78 4.48 -7.03 1.33
C TRP A 78 3.97 -8.47 1.19
N ARG A 79 4.22 -9.16 0.08
CA ARG A 79 3.76 -10.55 -0.19
C ARG A 79 4.21 -11.51 0.91
N ILE A 80 5.46 -11.43 1.34
CA ILE A 80 6.01 -12.30 2.38
C ILE A 80 5.35 -11.98 3.73
N SER A 81 5.28 -10.70 4.11
CA SER A 81 4.58 -10.28 5.34
C SER A 81 3.12 -10.72 5.36
N HIS A 82 2.45 -10.64 4.21
CA HIS A 82 1.05 -10.97 4.05
C HIS A 82 0.81 -12.48 4.11
N ARG A 83 1.73 -13.28 3.56
CA ARG A 83 1.74 -14.75 3.77
C ARG A 83 1.88 -15.07 5.26
N THR A 84 2.79 -14.40 5.98
CA THR A 84 2.96 -14.59 7.43
C THR A 84 1.71 -14.18 8.21
N HIS A 85 1.04 -13.09 7.82
CA HIS A 85 -0.27 -12.71 8.35
C HIS A 85 -1.30 -13.83 8.16
N HIS A 86 -1.49 -14.35 6.96
CA HIS A 86 -2.45 -15.41 6.71
C HIS A 86 -2.16 -16.70 7.48
N GLN A 87 -0.88 -17.03 7.70
CA GLN A 87 -0.48 -18.19 8.51
C GLN A 87 -0.75 -18.01 10.00
N ASN A 88 -0.82 -16.76 10.48
CA ASN A 88 -0.92 -16.42 11.91
C ASN A 88 -2.13 -15.51 12.19
N HIS A 89 -3.15 -15.52 11.35
CA HIS A 89 -4.23 -14.54 11.37
C HIS A 89 -4.91 -14.51 12.74
N GLY A 90 -4.94 -13.32 13.37
CA GLY A 90 -5.53 -13.13 14.70
C GLY A 90 -4.64 -13.57 15.87
N HIS A 91 -3.43 -14.06 15.62
CA HIS A 91 -2.47 -14.38 16.67
C HIS A 91 -1.76 -13.11 17.15
N VAL A 92 -1.98 -12.73 18.41
CA VAL A 92 -1.48 -11.48 19.02
C VAL A 92 0.01 -11.22 18.75
N GLU A 93 0.86 -12.23 18.89
CA GLU A 93 2.32 -12.03 18.73
C GLU A 93 2.86 -12.25 17.31
N LYS A 94 2.27 -13.19 16.56
CA LYS A 94 2.84 -13.70 15.32
C LYS A 94 2.23 -13.05 14.08
N ASP A 95 1.02 -12.51 14.19
CA ASP A 95 0.38 -11.81 13.07
C ASP A 95 1.17 -10.54 12.70
N GLU A 96 1.52 -10.39 11.42
CA GLU A 96 2.18 -9.18 10.90
C GLU A 96 1.24 -7.98 10.80
N SER A 97 -0.06 -8.22 10.72
CA SER A 97 -1.08 -7.17 10.67
C SER A 97 -1.32 -6.55 12.04
N TRP A 98 -2.15 -5.51 12.04
CA TRP A 98 -2.55 -4.86 13.28
C TRP A 98 -3.48 -5.78 14.09
N HIS A 99 -3.21 -5.89 15.39
CA HIS A 99 -4.10 -6.51 16.35
C HIS A 99 -4.49 -5.49 17.43
N PRO A 100 -5.60 -5.70 18.16
CA PRO A 100 -6.00 -4.83 19.24
C PRO A 100 -4.90 -4.80 20.29
N LEU A 101 -4.66 -3.63 20.87
CA LEU A 101 -3.77 -3.54 22.00
C LEU A 101 -4.39 -4.31 23.18
N PRO A 102 -3.57 -5.05 23.96
CA PRO A 102 -4.01 -5.54 25.25
C PRO A 102 -4.55 -4.38 26.09
N GLN A 103 -5.66 -4.60 26.79
CA GLN A 103 -6.36 -3.55 27.55
C GLN A 103 -5.42 -2.80 28.51
N ARG A 104 -4.47 -3.52 29.13
CA ARG A 104 -3.45 -2.92 30.00
C ARG A 104 -2.58 -1.89 29.28
N LEU A 105 -2.11 -2.20 28.08
CA LEU A 105 -1.28 -1.29 27.28
C LEU A 105 -2.12 -0.11 26.78
N TYR A 106 -3.34 -0.36 26.30
CA TYR A 106 -4.26 0.70 25.90
C TYR A 106 -4.51 1.69 27.05
N ASN A 107 -4.78 1.18 28.25
CA ASN A 107 -5.03 2.02 29.42
C ASN A 107 -3.81 2.87 29.82
N SER A 108 -2.59 2.36 29.62
CA SER A 108 -1.36 3.13 29.87
C SER A 108 -1.05 4.22 28.84
N LEU A 109 -1.73 4.24 27.68
CA LEU A 109 -1.54 5.31 26.69
C LEU A 109 -2.15 6.63 27.15
N ASP A 110 -1.49 7.74 26.79
CA ASP A 110 -2.04 9.08 26.99
C ASP A 110 -3.27 9.33 26.09
N ASN A 111 -4.08 10.31 26.48
CA ASN A 111 -5.33 10.62 25.79
C ASN A 111 -5.13 11.12 24.36
N MET A 112 -4.01 11.76 24.05
CA MET A 112 -3.70 12.23 22.71
C MET A 112 -3.39 11.04 21.80
N THR A 113 -2.57 10.09 22.23
CA THR A 113 -2.29 8.85 21.48
C THR A 113 -3.55 8.03 21.23
N LYS A 114 -4.42 7.90 22.25
CA LYS A 114 -5.73 7.23 22.11
C LYS A 114 -6.59 7.89 21.03
N LYS A 115 -6.67 9.23 21.03
CA LYS A 115 -7.47 9.99 20.07
C LYS A 115 -6.89 9.97 18.66
N LEU A 116 -5.58 10.22 18.52
CA LEU A 116 -4.90 10.31 17.22
C LEU A 116 -4.92 8.99 16.47
N ARG A 117 -4.78 7.85 17.17
CA ARG A 117 -4.77 6.53 16.54
C ARG A 117 -6.01 6.23 15.68
N PHE A 118 -7.16 6.84 16.02
CA PHE A 118 -8.43 6.66 15.32
C PHE A 118 -8.92 7.94 14.61
N SER A 119 -8.13 9.02 14.62
CA SER A 119 -8.50 10.30 14.02
C SER A 119 -7.68 10.59 12.77
N MET A 120 -8.34 11.13 11.76
CA MET A 120 -7.67 11.58 10.54
C MET A 120 -6.61 12.66 10.85
N PRO A 121 -5.44 12.63 10.18
CA PRO A 121 -5.06 11.76 9.06
C PRO A 121 -4.28 10.49 9.46
N PHE A 122 -4.14 10.17 10.76
CA PHE A 122 -3.20 9.16 11.23
C PHE A 122 -3.49 7.75 10.68
N PRO A 123 -4.75 7.26 10.61
CA PRO A 123 -5.05 6.02 9.91
C PRO A 123 -4.60 6.04 8.44
N MET A 124 -4.67 7.17 7.74
CA MET A 124 -4.22 7.24 6.34
C MET A 124 -2.72 7.05 6.16
N LEU A 125 -1.93 7.29 7.21
CA LEU A 125 -0.48 7.12 7.20
C LEU A 125 -0.05 5.75 7.77
N ALA A 126 -0.96 5.00 8.39
CA ALA A 126 -0.64 3.74 9.06
C ALA A 126 -0.04 2.71 8.09
N PHE A 127 -0.62 2.54 6.91
CA PHE A 127 -0.11 1.57 5.94
C PHE A 127 1.28 1.94 5.37
N PRO A 128 1.55 3.18 4.91
CA PRO A 128 2.91 3.58 4.55
C PRO A 128 3.92 3.41 5.70
N LEU A 129 3.57 3.80 6.92
CA LEU A 129 4.43 3.63 8.09
C LEU A 129 4.70 2.15 8.40
N TYR A 130 3.68 1.30 8.27
CA TYR A 130 3.81 -0.16 8.40
C TYR A 130 4.83 -0.73 7.43
N LEU A 131 4.88 -0.25 6.18
CA LEU A 131 5.89 -0.69 5.22
C LEU A 131 7.32 -0.40 5.71
N PHE A 132 7.54 0.77 6.32
CA PHE A 132 8.85 1.19 6.80
C PHE A 132 9.23 0.61 8.16
N ALA A 133 8.29 0.48 9.09
CA ALA A 133 8.55 0.22 10.51
C ALA A 133 7.79 -0.99 11.10
N ARG A 134 7.02 -1.73 10.28
CA ARG A 134 6.14 -2.84 10.70
C ARG A 134 5.14 -2.44 11.79
N SER A 135 4.39 -3.42 12.28
CA SER A 135 3.42 -3.25 13.35
C SER A 135 4.11 -3.00 14.70
N PRO A 136 3.49 -2.24 15.64
CA PRO A 136 4.09 -1.96 16.93
C PRO A 136 4.55 -3.22 17.67
N GLY A 137 5.77 -3.22 18.20
CA GLY A 137 6.37 -4.37 18.86
C GLY A 137 7.16 -5.30 17.94
N LYS A 138 7.18 -5.04 16.63
CA LYS A 138 8.01 -5.74 15.65
C LYS A 138 9.10 -4.80 15.13
N GLU A 139 10.28 -5.33 14.88
CA GLU A 139 11.42 -4.56 14.38
C GLU A 139 11.66 -4.78 12.89
N GLY A 140 12.36 -3.87 12.22
CA GLY A 140 12.71 -4.00 10.81
C GLY A 140 11.68 -3.41 9.85
N SER A 141 11.75 -3.83 8.59
CA SER A 141 11.13 -3.09 7.47
C SER A 141 10.89 -3.99 6.28
N HIS A 142 9.84 -3.69 5.50
CA HIS A 142 9.55 -4.41 4.26
C HIS A 142 10.60 -4.19 3.16
N PHE A 143 11.47 -3.20 3.35
CA PHE A 143 12.56 -2.86 2.44
C PHE A 143 13.92 -3.42 2.89
N ASN A 144 14.04 -3.85 4.15
CA ASN A 144 15.30 -4.34 4.71
C ASN A 144 15.41 -5.87 4.57
N PRO A 145 16.28 -6.40 3.68
CA PRO A 145 16.42 -7.84 3.49
C PRO A 145 16.95 -8.59 4.71
N ASN A 146 17.49 -7.89 5.70
CA ASN A 146 17.96 -8.48 6.95
C ASN A 146 16.91 -8.39 8.09
N SER A 147 15.70 -7.92 7.81
CA SER A 147 14.61 -8.00 8.79
C SER A 147 14.31 -9.47 9.12
N ASP A 148 14.05 -9.74 10.39
CA ASP A 148 13.45 -10.95 10.94
C ASP A 148 12.09 -11.34 10.30
N LEU A 149 11.47 -10.42 9.56
CA LEU A 149 10.31 -10.68 8.71
C LEU A 149 10.60 -11.70 7.59
N PHE A 150 11.85 -11.82 7.15
CA PHE A 150 12.23 -12.56 5.95
C PHE A 150 13.15 -13.74 6.27
N GLN A 151 12.94 -14.86 5.56
CA GLN A 151 13.89 -15.96 5.59
C GLN A 151 15.16 -15.62 4.78
N PRO A 152 16.32 -16.23 5.11
CA PRO A 152 17.58 -15.93 4.40
C PRO A 152 17.53 -16.17 2.88
N ASN A 153 16.70 -17.09 2.40
CA ASN A 153 16.49 -17.37 0.97
C ASN A 153 15.62 -16.31 0.26
N GLU A 154 14.89 -15.47 1.00
CA GLU A 154 13.98 -14.46 0.45
C GLU A 154 14.65 -13.09 0.25
N LYS A 155 15.91 -12.92 0.67
CA LYS A 155 16.62 -11.63 0.59
C LYS A 155 16.67 -11.04 -0.81
N LYS A 156 16.87 -11.88 -1.83
CA LYS A 156 16.92 -11.43 -3.24
C LYS A 156 15.56 -10.92 -3.73
N ASP A 157 14.48 -11.51 -3.25
CA ASP A 157 13.12 -11.09 -3.57
C ASP A 157 12.85 -9.69 -3.00
N VAL A 158 13.24 -9.44 -1.75
CA VAL A 158 13.13 -8.12 -1.10
C VAL A 158 13.93 -7.08 -1.89
N LEU A 159 15.19 -7.37 -2.22
CA LEU A 159 16.03 -6.46 -3.01
C LEU A 159 15.42 -6.12 -4.37
N THR A 160 14.85 -7.11 -5.06
CA THR A 160 14.18 -6.93 -6.37
C THR A 160 12.97 -6.00 -6.25
N SER A 161 12.16 -6.18 -5.20
CA SER A 161 11.02 -5.31 -4.94
C SER A 161 11.42 -3.91 -4.51
N THR A 162 12.46 -3.76 -3.70
CA THR A 162 13.01 -2.44 -3.34
C THR A 162 13.55 -1.72 -4.57
N ALA A 163 14.23 -2.42 -5.49
CA ALA A 163 14.68 -1.84 -6.75
C ALA A 163 13.51 -1.39 -7.64
N SER A 164 12.45 -2.21 -7.74
CA SER A 164 11.23 -1.87 -8.50
C SER A 164 10.51 -0.65 -7.91
N TRP A 165 10.45 -0.58 -6.59
CA TRP A 165 9.89 0.56 -5.86
C TRP A 165 10.73 1.84 -6.09
N LEU A 166 12.05 1.76 -6.00
CA LEU A 166 12.96 2.88 -6.29
C LEU A 166 12.85 3.35 -7.74
N ALA A 167 12.70 2.43 -8.69
CA ALA A 167 12.46 2.77 -10.08
C ALA A 167 11.15 3.56 -10.24
N MET A 168 10.07 3.16 -9.57
CA MET A 168 8.83 3.94 -9.58
C MET A 168 8.99 5.31 -8.94
N ILE A 169 9.74 5.43 -7.83
CA ILE A 169 10.07 6.73 -7.24
C ILE A 169 10.81 7.62 -8.25
N GLY A 170 11.77 7.06 -9.00
CA GLY A 170 12.45 7.77 -10.09
C GLY A 170 11.48 8.27 -11.17
N VAL A 171 10.51 7.44 -11.58
CA VAL A 171 9.45 7.83 -12.52
C VAL A 171 8.61 8.97 -11.95
N LEU A 172 8.15 8.88 -10.70
CA LEU A 172 7.35 9.92 -10.06
C LEU A 172 8.13 11.21 -9.86
N ALA A 173 9.43 11.14 -9.55
CA ALA A 173 10.31 12.29 -9.46
C ALA A 173 10.46 12.98 -10.82
N GLY A 174 10.69 12.20 -11.89
CA GLY A 174 10.74 12.72 -13.26
C GLY A 174 9.43 13.38 -13.68
N LEU A 175 8.28 12.75 -13.41
CA LEU A 175 6.96 13.35 -13.67
C LEU A 175 6.73 14.62 -12.84
N THR A 176 7.19 14.64 -11.60
CA THR A 176 7.13 15.84 -10.74
C THR A 176 7.95 16.99 -11.30
N PHE A 177 9.14 16.69 -11.83
CA PHE A 177 9.99 17.68 -12.49
C PHE A 177 9.33 18.25 -13.76
N VAL A 178 8.72 17.40 -14.58
CA VAL A 178 8.09 17.80 -15.86
C VAL A 178 6.75 18.52 -15.66
N MET A 179 5.90 18.01 -14.78
CA MET A 179 4.51 18.46 -14.61
C MET A 179 4.32 19.49 -13.50
N GLY A 180 5.31 19.62 -12.62
CA GLY A 180 5.27 20.44 -11.42
C GLY A 180 4.67 19.73 -10.19
N PRO A 181 5.12 20.09 -8.98
CA PRO A 181 4.74 19.42 -7.74
C PRO A 181 3.25 19.52 -7.42
N LEU A 182 2.60 20.65 -7.71
CA LEU A 182 1.17 20.82 -7.45
C LEU A 182 0.30 19.89 -8.29
N LYS A 183 0.69 19.65 -9.55
CA LYS A 183 -0.05 18.75 -10.44
C LYS A 183 0.13 17.29 -10.00
N MET A 184 1.34 16.90 -9.60
CA MET A 184 1.60 15.56 -9.04
C MET A 184 0.94 15.34 -7.67
N LEU A 185 0.85 16.38 -6.84
CA LEU A 185 0.10 16.33 -5.60
C LEU A 185 -1.36 15.97 -5.87
N LYS A 186 -2.02 16.71 -6.78
CA LYS A 186 -3.42 16.49 -7.13
C LYS A 186 -3.67 15.16 -7.85
N LEU A 187 -2.81 14.79 -8.80
CA LEU A 187 -3.03 13.62 -9.66
C LEU A 187 -2.62 12.29 -9.01
N TYR A 188 -1.61 12.28 -8.15
CA TYR A 188 -1.04 11.04 -7.63
C TYR A 188 -1.03 11.00 -6.10
N ALA A 189 -0.48 12.02 -5.43
CA ALA A 189 -0.27 11.94 -3.98
C ALA A 189 -1.57 11.98 -3.18
N VAL A 190 -2.55 12.81 -3.55
CA VAL A 190 -3.86 12.83 -2.87
C VAL A 190 -4.65 11.53 -3.10
N PRO A 191 -4.75 10.96 -4.32
CA PRO A 191 -5.32 9.63 -4.50
C PRO A 191 -4.58 8.52 -3.75
N TYR A 192 -3.24 8.57 -3.69
CA TYR A 192 -2.42 7.65 -2.88
C TYR A 192 -2.78 7.72 -1.40
N VAL A 193 -2.89 8.96 -0.89
CA VAL A 193 -3.67 9.43 0.26
C VAL A 193 -4.88 8.56 0.62
N VAL A 194 -5.90 8.74 -0.23
CA VAL A 194 -7.22 8.12 -0.13
C VAL A 194 -7.14 6.60 -0.16
N ARG A 195 -6.32 6.01 -1.04
CA ARG A 195 -6.13 4.56 -1.07
C ARG A 195 -5.60 4.02 0.26
N ALA A 196 -4.59 4.68 0.84
CA ALA A 196 -4.02 4.25 2.11
C ALA A 196 -5.06 4.27 3.24
N SER A 197 -6.02 5.21 3.20
CA SER A 197 -7.14 5.23 4.16
C SER A 197 -8.03 3.99 4.06
N CYS A 198 -8.31 3.49 2.84
CA CYS A 198 -9.11 2.29 2.62
C CYS A 198 -8.41 1.02 3.18
N LEU A 199 -7.09 0.91 2.97
CA LEU A 199 -6.30 -0.22 3.50
C LEU A 199 -6.25 -0.22 5.03
N SER A 200 -6.14 0.96 5.64
CA SER A 200 -6.10 1.10 7.09
C SER A 200 -7.46 0.89 7.74
N SER A 201 -8.57 1.22 7.06
CA SER A 201 -9.91 0.91 7.54
C SER A 201 -10.19 -0.58 7.51
N ASP A 202 -9.76 -1.31 6.48
CA ASP A 202 -9.92 -2.77 6.44
C ASP A 202 -9.20 -3.44 7.63
N ALA A 203 -8.01 -2.98 8.00
CA ALA A 203 -7.29 -3.49 9.18
C ALA A 203 -7.98 -3.17 10.52
N GLN A 204 -8.86 -2.15 10.57
CA GLN A 204 -9.58 -1.74 11.78
C GLN A 204 -11.02 -2.28 11.85
N PHE A 205 -11.68 -2.54 10.72
CA PHE A 205 -13.11 -2.87 10.66
C PHE A 205 -13.45 -4.37 10.82
N TRP A 206 -12.48 -5.28 10.71
CA TRP A 206 -12.73 -6.74 10.89
C TRP A 206 -12.68 -7.21 12.36
N GLN A 207 -12.63 -6.30 13.34
CA GLN A 207 -12.49 -6.65 14.76
C GLN A 207 -13.47 -5.86 15.67
N ALA A 208 -14.73 -5.76 15.23
CA ALA A 208 -15.87 -5.38 16.07
C ALA A 208 -16.85 -6.56 16.17
#